data_AF-A0A947WUQ6-F1
#
_entry.id   AF-A0A947WUQ6-F1
#
_cell.length_a   1.000
_cell.length_b   1.000
_cell.length_c   1.000
_cell.angle_alpha   90.00
_cell.angle_beta   90.00
_cell.angle_gamma   90.00
#
_symmetry.space_group_name_H-M   'P 1'
#
loop_
_entity.id
_entity.type
_entity.pdbx_description
1 polymer ?
#
loop_
_entity_poly.entity_id
_entity_poly.type
_entity_poly.pdbx_seq_one_letter_code
_entity_poly.pdbx_strand_id
1 'polypeptide(L)'
;MQGKNKFAFYVIMIMVVAALGLKAVNFFTKKGEVLINQKVFKVEVLKKEWELKKGLSGRSSLAESKGLLFAFPNPDKYGFWMKGMKFPIDIIWIDDGKIVDIKQSAPVPLTQNYETYTPAAPARYVLEINAGLSEEYGLKVGDSVALDI
;
A
#
# COMPACT_ATOMS: atom_id res chain seq x y z
N MET A 1 53.02 -5.53 -11.46
CA MET A 1 52.04 -5.96 -10.43
C MET A 1 51.06 -4.84 -9.99
N GLN A 2 50.98 -3.67 -10.66
CA GLN A 2 50.09 -2.56 -10.23
C GLN A 2 48.63 -2.60 -10.77
N GLY A 3 48.32 -3.41 -11.79
CA GLY A 3 47.01 -3.40 -12.45
C GLY A 3 45.89 -4.18 -11.73
N LYS A 4 46.22 -5.31 -11.09
CA LYS A 4 45.21 -6.18 -10.43
C LYS A 4 44.55 -5.50 -9.22
N ASN A 5 45.30 -4.70 -8.48
CA ASN A 5 44.81 -4.04 -7.26
C ASN A 5 43.88 -2.86 -7.57
N LYS A 6 44.11 -2.15 -8.69
CA LYS A 6 43.22 -1.07 -9.15
C LYS A 6 41.88 -1.61 -9.63
N PHE A 7 41.88 -2.74 -10.35
CA PHE A 7 40.64 -3.39 -10.80
C PHE A 7 39.78 -3.87 -9.61
N ALA A 8 40.39 -4.52 -8.62
CA ALA A 8 39.70 -4.94 -7.40
C ALA A 8 39.08 -3.75 -6.64
N PHE A 9 39.79 -2.62 -6.57
CA PHE A 9 39.29 -1.39 -5.93
C PHE A 9 38.04 -0.84 -6.62
N TYR A 10 38.00 -0.78 -7.96
CA TYR A 10 36.82 -0.30 -8.69
C TYR A 10 35.62 -1.23 -8.54
N VAL A 11 35.82 -2.55 -8.53
CA VAL A 11 34.72 -3.52 -8.31
C VAL A 11 34.14 -3.37 -6.91
N ILE A 12 35.00 -3.24 -5.88
CA ILE A 12 34.54 -3.00 -4.50
C ILE A 12 33.81 -1.66 -4.39
N MET A 13 34.32 -0.60 -5.02
CA MET A 13 33.67 0.72 -5.01
C MET A 13 32.29 0.69 -5.68
N ILE A 14 32.14 -0.01 -6.81
CA ILE A 14 30.84 -0.19 -7.48
C ILE A 14 29.88 -1.00 -6.60
N MET A 15 30.35 -2.08 -5.97
CA MET A 15 29.52 -2.87 -5.05
C MET A 15 29.09 -2.08 -3.82
N VAL A 16 29.96 -1.22 -3.28
CA VAL A 16 29.62 -0.32 -2.17
C VAL A 16 28.59 0.73 -2.61
N VAL A 17 28.76 1.36 -3.78
CA VAL A 17 27.78 2.33 -4.32
C VAL A 17 26.44 1.66 -4.62
N ALA A 18 26.44 0.45 -5.18
CA ALA A 18 25.22 -0.32 -5.43
C ALA A 18 24.53 -0.74 -4.13
N ALA A 19 25.28 -1.17 -3.12
CA ALA A 19 24.74 -1.52 -1.80
C ALA A 19 24.20 -0.30 -1.05
N LEU A 20 24.87 0.85 -1.14
CA LEU A 20 24.39 2.13 -0.59
C LEU A 20 23.15 2.61 -1.35
N GLY A 21 23.11 2.45 -2.68
CA GLY A 21 21.94 2.72 -3.51
C GLY A 21 20.74 1.86 -3.13
N LEU A 22 20.93 0.55 -2.91
CA LEU A 22 19.88 -0.35 -2.44
C LEU A 22 19.32 0.06 -1.05
N LYS A 23 20.21 0.43 -0.12
CA LYS A 23 19.80 0.88 1.22
C LYS A 23 19.03 2.20 1.16
N ALA A 24 19.48 3.15 0.34
CA ALA A 24 18.81 4.43 0.17
C ALA A 24 17.42 4.24 -0.45
N VAL A 25 17.28 3.42 -1.50
CA VAL A 25 15.97 3.12 -2.11
C VAL A 25 15.00 2.48 -1.11
N ASN A 26 15.49 1.61 -0.22
CA ASN A 26 14.67 1.03 0.85
C ASN A 26 14.27 2.02 1.97
N PHE A 27 14.99 3.13 2.10
CA PHE A 27 14.75 4.18 3.10
C PHE A 27 13.70 5.21 2.62
N PHE A 28 13.53 5.40 1.32
CA PHE A 28 12.61 6.41 0.77
C PHE A 28 11.13 5.97 0.68
N THR A 29 10.80 4.72 0.97
CA THR A 29 9.39 4.29 1.14
C THR A 29 8.97 4.53 2.58
N LYS A 30 8.05 5.50 2.81
CA LYS A 30 7.43 5.68 4.13
C LYS A 30 6.62 4.42 4.45
N LYS A 31 7.15 3.61 5.36
CA LYS A 31 6.52 2.39 5.85
C LYS A 31 5.83 2.69 7.17
N GLY A 32 4.74 1.98 7.43
CA GLY A 32 4.05 1.99 8.72
C GLY A 32 3.35 0.66 8.94
N GLU A 33 2.61 0.57 10.04
CA GLU A 33 1.84 -0.61 10.39
C GLU A 33 0.37 -0.25 10.68
N VAL A 34 -0.52 -1.12 10.22
CA VAL A 34 -1.95 -1.06 10.55
C VAL A 34 -2.31 -2.34 11.29
N LEU A 35 -2.86 -2.20 12.49
CA LEU A 35 -3.29 -3.30 13.33
C LEU A 35 -4.82 -3.36 13.37
N ILE A 36 -5.39 -4.51 12.98
CA ILE A 36 -6.83 -4.78 13.03
C ILE A 36 -7.03 -6.19 13.57
N ASN A 37 -7.81 -6.38 14.65
CA ASN A 37 -8.06 -7.70 15.25
C ASN A 37 -6.79 -8.57 15.43
N GLN A 38 -5.71 -7.99 15.97
CA GLN A 38 -4.40 -8.66 16.16
C GLN A 38 -3.64 -9.00 14.85
N LYS A 39 -4.15 -8.64 13.68
CA LYS A 39 -3.46 -8.77 12.40
C LYS A 39 -2.71 -7.48 12.07
N VAL A 40 -1.43 -7.63 11.77
CA VAL A 40 -0.54 -6.53 11.40
C VAL A 40 -0.37 -6.51 9.89
N PHE A 41 -0.70 -5.38 9.27
CA PHE A 41 -0.41 -5.10 7.86
C PHE A 41 0.74 -4.12 7.78
N LYS A 42 1.82 -4.52 7.11
CA LYS A 42 2.93 -3.60 6.81
C LYS A 42 2.59 -2.77 5.60
N VAL A 43 2.45 -1.47 5.78
CA VAL A 43 1.92 -0.58 4.75
C VAL A 43 2.96 0.36 4.17
N GLU A 44 2.87 0.61 2.88
CA GLU A 44 3.41 1.83 2.27
C GLU A 44 2.39 2.95 2.46
N VAL A 45 2.81 4.11 2.99
CA VAL A 45 1.90 5.21 3.31
C VAL A 45 1.97 6.30 2.24
N LEU A 46 0.84 6.56 1.59
CA LEU A 46 0.68 7.57 0.55
C LEU A 46 0.03 8.83 1.12
N LYS A 47 0.65 9.99 0.89
CA LYS A 47 0.17 11.29 1.39
C LYS A 47 0.08 12.35 0.27
N LYS A 48 0.82 12.18 -0.82
CA LYS A 48 0.84 13.16 -1.92
C LYS A 48 -0.22 12.84 -2.96
N GLU A 49 -0.82 13.86 -3.57
CA GLU A 49 -1.88 13.65 -4.57
C GLU A 49 -1.51 12.70 -5.71
N TRP A 50 -0.28 12.80 -6.23
CA TRP A 50 0.15 11.93 -7.32
C TRP A 50 0.34 10.47 -6.87
N GLU A 51 0.72 10.26 -5.60
CA GLU A 51 0.81 8.94 -4.98
C GLU A 51 -0.61 8.36 -4.84
N LEU A 52 -1.53 9.13 -4.26
CA LEU A 52 -2.93 8.75 -4.06
C LEU A 52 -3.63 8.42 -5.38
N LYS A 53 -3.39 9.19 -6.45
CA LYS A 53 -3.95 8.92 -7.78
C LYS A 53 -3.36 7.66 -8.43
N LYS A 54 -2.11 7.32 -8.13
CA LYS A 54 -1.41 6.17 -8.71
C LYS A 54 -1.75 4.87 -7.99
N GLY A 55 -1.80 4.88 -6.66
CA GLY A 55 -2.11 3.70 -5.85
C GLY A 55 -1.30 2.45 -6.24
N LEU A 56 -2.02 1.34 -6.41
CA LEU A 56 -1.49 0.06 -6.90
C LEU A 56 -1.49 -0.07 -8.44
N SER A 57 -1.96 0.92 -9.20
CA SER A 57 -2.05 0.83 -10.66
C SER A 57 -0.70 0.49 -11.30
N GLY A 58 -0.72 -0.48 -12.21
CA GLY A 58 0.45 -0.96 -12.94
C GLY A 58 1.31 -1.98 -12.18
N ARG A 59 1.15 -2.14 -10.85
CA ARG A 59 1.84 -3.18 -10.08
C ARG A 59 1.33 -4.56 -10.49
N SER A 60 2.21 -5.57 -10.50
CA SER A 60 1.86 -6.95 -10.84
C SER A 60 1.23 -7.72 -9.67
N SER A 61 1.58 -7.35 -8.44
CA SER A 61 1.13 -8.00 -7.21
C SER A 61 1.36 -7.10 -6.00
N LEU A 62 0.75 -7.50 -4.88
CA LEU A 62 1.02 -7.00 -3.54
C LEU A 62 1.46 -8.20 -2.68
N ALA A 63 2.58 -8.09 -1.98
CA ALA A 63 3.07 -9.20 -1.16
C ALA A 63 2.10 -9.51 0.00
N GLU A 64 2.06 -10.77 0.43
CA GLU A 64 1.25 -11.20 1.56
C GLU A 64 1.55 -10.37 2.82
N SER A 65 0.51 -10.08 3.60
CA SER A 65 0.57 -9.23 4.81
C SER A 65 1.10 -7.80 4.59
N LYS A 66 1.19 -7.33 3.33
CA LYS A 66 1.41 -5.92 3.01
C LYS A 66 0.11 -5.24 2.61
N GLY A 67 0.10 -3.93 2.79
CA GLY A 67 -0.97 -3.06 2.31
C GLY A 67 -0.44 -1.77 1.72
N LEU A 68 -1.36 -1.00 1.16
CA LEU A 68 -1.13 0.38 0.76
C LEU A 68 -2.11 1.26 1.54
N LEU A 69 -1.58 2.20 2.32
CA LEU A 69 -2.39 3.08 3.16
C LEU A 69 -2.43 4.48 2.56
N PHE A 70 -3.62 4.91 2.18
CA PHE A 70 -3.92 6.26 1.73
C PHE A 70 -4.27 7.08 2.96
N ALA A 71 -3.51 8.15 3.23
CA ALA A 71 -3.71 9.04 4.37
C ALA A 71 -4.11 10.43 3.89
N PHE A 72 -5.34 10.82 4.18
CA PHE A 72 -5.92 12.09 3.74
C PHE A 72 -5.84 13.16 4.85
N PRO A 73 -5.77 14.45 4.48
CA PRO A 73 -5.70 15.53 5.46
C PRO A 73 -6.96 15.63 6.32
N ASN A 74 -8.13 15.39 5.72
CA ASN A 74 -9.44 15.47 6.37
C ASN A 74 -10.26 14.19 6.08
N PRO A 75 -11.22 13.81 6.94
CA PRO A 75 -12.18 12.75 6.61
C PRO A 75 -13.14 13.17 5.49
N ASP A 76 -13.37 12.30 4.52
CA ASP A 76 -14.38 12.48 3.46
C ASP A 76 -14.77 11.12 2.84
N LYS A 77 -15.77 11.10 1.96
CA LYS A 77 -16.18 9.91 1.21
C LYS A 77 -15.28 9.69 -0.01
N TYR A 78 -14.02 9.32 0.25
CA TYR A 78 -13.05 9.06 -0.81
C TYR A 78 -13.42 7.83 -1.64
N GLY A 79 -13.83 8.07 -2.88
CA GLY A 79 -14.12 7.02 -3.86
C GLY A 79 -12.85 6.42 -4.47
N PHE A 80 -12.86 5.11 -4.65
CA PHE A 80 -11.76 4.35 -5.26
C PHE A 80 -12.24 3.62 -6.50
N TRP A 81 -11.37 3.52 -7.50
CA TRP A 81 -11.61 2.80 -8.74
C TRP A 81 -10.47 1.81 -9.00
N MET A 82 -10.68 0.91 -9.95
CA MET A 82 -9.71 -0.14 -10.27
C MET A 82 -8.95 0.12 -11.59
N LYS A 83 -8.82 1.38 -11.99
CA LYS A 83 -8.15 1.76 -13.25
C LYS A 83 -6.68 1.34 -13.24
N GLY A 84 -6.30 0.51 -14.22
CA GLY A 84 -4.91 0.04 -14.39
C GLY A 84 -4.47 -1.02 -13.37
N MET A 85 -5.42 -1.59 -12.61
CA MET A 85 -5.15 -2.72 -11.70
C MET A 85 -4.92 -4.01 -12.48
N LYS A 86 -4.09 -4.90 -11.93
CA LYS A 86 -3.76 -6.22 -12.52
C LYS A 86 -4.15 -7.40 -11.63
N PHE A 87 -4.64 -7.12 -10.43
CA PHE A 87 -5.08 -8.10 -9.44
C PHE A 87 -6.21 -7.48 -8.60
N PRO A 88 -7.12 -8.31 -8.05
CA PRO A 88 -8.18 -7.83 -7.18
C PRO A 88 -7.65 -7.46 -5.80
N ILE A 89 -8.35 -6.54 -5.12
CA ILE A 89 -8.00 -6.08 -3.77
C ILE A 89 -9.24 -5.98 -2.88
N ASP A 90 -9.01 -5.97 -1.57
CA ASP A 90 -10.00 -5.45 -0.62
C ASP A 90 -9.66 -3.97 -0.33
N ILE A 91 -10.70 -3.15 -0.21
CA ILE A 91 -10.59 -1.72 0.11
C ILE A 91 -11.28 -1.48 1.44
N ILE A 92 -10.54 -1.01 2.44
CA ILE A 92 -11.00 -0.85 3.82
C ILE A 92 -10.92 0.63 4.18
N TRP A 93 -12.06 1.27 4.39
CA TRP A 93 -12.13 2.66 4.82
C TRP A 93 -12.10 2.73 6.34
N ILE A 94 -11.27 3.63 6.86
CA ILE A 94 -10.95 3.75 8.29
C ILE A 94 -11.08 5.21 8.72
N ASP A 95 -11.81 5.42 9.81
CA ASP A 95 -11.93 6.72 10.47
C ASP A 95 -11.99 6.54 11.99
N ASP A 96 -11.50 7.54 12.73
CA ASP A 96 -11.54 7.57 14.20
C ASP A 96 -11.13 6.23 14.87
N GLY A 97 -10.08 5.60 14.34
CA GLY A 97 -9.56 4.33 14.83
C GLY A 97 -10.50 3.13 14.63
N LYS A 98 -11.40 3.17 13.65
CA LYS A 98 -12.33 2.08 13.32
C LYS A 98 -12.50 1.87 11.82
N ILE A 99 -12.84 0.65 11.43
CA ILE A 99 -13.34 0.40 10.07
C ILE A 99 -14.73 1.02 9.93
N VAL A 100 -14.92 1.88 8.94
CA VAL A 100 -16.20 2.50 8.62
C VAL A 100 -16.90 1.87 7.41
N ASP A 101 -16.13 1.26 6.50
CA ASP A 101 -16.68 0.48 5.39
C ASP A 101 -15.64 -0.50 4.81
N ILE A 102 -16.11 -1.53 4.12
CA ILE A 102 -15.27 -2.53 3.43
C ILE A 102 -15.88 -2.86 2.08
N LYS A 103 -15.10 -2.67 1.01
CA LYS A 103 -15.35 -3.27 -0.30
C LYS A 103 -14.48 -4.50 -0.44
N GLN A 104 -15.09 -5.66 -0.32
CA GLN A 104 -14.41 -6.94 -0.51
C GLN A 104 -14.23 -7.25 -2.01
N SER A 105 -13.07 -7.81 -2.35
CA SER A 105 -12.73 -8.36 -3.65
C SER A 105 -13.14 -7.48 -4.83
N ALA A 106 -12.74 -6.21 -4.80
CA ALA A 106 -12.89 -5.32 -5.94
C ALA A 106 -12.20 -5.95 -7.17
N PRO A 107 -12.93 -6.23 -8.26
CA PRO A 107 -12.40 -6.99 -9.38
C PRO A 107 -11.49 -6.15 -10.28
N VAL A 108 -10.64 -6.81 -11.05
CA VAL A 108 -9.94 -6.17 -12.17
C VAL A 108 -10.98 -5.85 -13.25
N PRO A 109 -11.10 -4.58 -13.71
CA PRO A 109 -12.08 -4.21 -14.72
C PRO A 109 -11.82 -4.92 -16.05
N LEU A 110 -12.88 -5.49 -16.64
CA LEU A 110 -12.84 -6.10 -17.97
C LEU A 110 -12.95 -5.07 -19.12
N THR A 111 -13.32 -3.84 -18.80
CA THR A 111 -13.52 -2.75 -19.76
C THR A 111 -12.89 -1.46 -19.25
N GLN A 112 -12.94 -0.39 -20.05
CA GLN A 112 -12.53 0.95 -19.63
C GLN A 112 -13.62 1.74 -18.91
N ASN A 113 -14.78 1.13 -18.65
CA ASN A 113 -15.79 1.71 -17.78
C ASN A 113 -15.48 1.32 -16.32
N TYR A 114 -14.99 2.27 -15.54
CA TYR A 114 -14.53 2.03 -14.17
C TYR A 114 -15.61 2.38 -13.16
N GLU A 115 -16.09 1.38 -12.44
CA GLU A 115 -16.90 1.58 -11.25
C GLU A 115 -16.09 2.33 -10.17
N THR A 116 -16.76 3.25 -9.47
CA THR A 116 -16.19 3.94 -8.30
C THR A 116 -16.86 3.43 -7.04
N TYR A 117 -16.07 2.79 -6.18
CA TYR A 117 -16.48 2.33 -4.85
C TYR A 117 -16.37 3.48 -3.87
N THR A 118 -17.47 3.88 -3.27
CA THR A 118 -17.54 5.02 -2.34
C THR A 118 -18.01 4.51 -0.98
N PRO A 119 -17.37 4.92 0.14
CA PRO A 119 -17.75 4.42 1.45
C PRO A 119 -19.09 4.97 1.92
N ALA A 120 -19.77 4.20 2.76
CA ALA A 120 -21.01 4.61 3.43
C ALA A 120 -20.83 5.84 4.33
N ALA A 121 -19.66 5.99 4.97
CA ALA A 121 -19.31 7.08 5.89
C ALA A 121 -17.97 7.73 5.53
N PRO A 122 -17.71 8.98 5.97
CA PRO A 122 -16.42 9.64 5.79
C PRO A 122 -15.26 8.84 6.39
N ALA A 123 -14.10 8.88 5.74
CA ALA A 123 -12.90 8.20 6.18
C ALA A 123 -11.67 9.08 5.94
N ARG A 124 -10.77 9.13 6.93
CA ARG A 124 -9.47 9.77 6.81
C ARG A 124 -8.40 8.86 6.22
N TYR A 125 -8.58 7.55 6.35
CA TYR A 125 -7.62 6.55 5.87
C TYR A 125 -8.32 5.50 5.02
N VAL A 126 -7.61 5.00 4.02
CA VAL A 126 -8.06 3.84 3.23
C VAL A 126 -6.91 2.86 3.11
N LEU A 127 -7.16 1.62 3.51
CA LEU A 127 -6.21 0.52 3.43
C LEU A 127 -6.59 -0.41 2.28
N GLU A 128 -5.69 -0.58 1.31
CA GLU A 128 -5.79 -1.60 0.28
C GLU A 128 -4.94 -2.82 0.67
N ILE A 129 -5.53 -4.02 0.61
CA ILE A 129 -4.87 -5.31 0.85
C ILE A 129 -5.25 -6.31 -0.25
N ASN A 130 -4.57 -7.46 -0.32
CA ASN A 130 -4.94 -8.53 -1.26
C ASN A 130 -6.41 -8.96 -1.05
N ALA A 131 -7.11 -9.21 -2.15
CA ALA A 131 -8.51 -9.62 -2.12
C ALA A 131 -8.76 -10.87 -1.27
N GLY A 132 -9.86 -10.86 -0.53
CA GLY A 132 -10.31 -11.97 0.30
C GLY A 132 -9.69 -12.00 1.71
N LEU A 133 -8.65 -11.22 1.98
CA LEU A 133 -8.03 -11.18 3.31
C LEU A 133 -8.95 -10.57 4.37
N SER A 134 -9.81 -9.62 4.00
CA SER A 134 -10.80 -9.06 4.93
C SER A 134 -11.80 -10.11 5.38
N GLU A 135 -12.23 -11.00 4.47
CA GLU A 135 -13.11 -12.13 4.79
C GLU A 135 -12.37 -13.21 5.59
N GLU A 136 -11.17 -13.61 5.14
CA GLU A 136 -10.34 -14.61 5.81
C GLU A 136 -10.03 -14.23 7.27
N TYR A 137 -9.78 -12.94 7.53
CA TYR A 137 -9.48 -12.44 8.87
C TYR A 137 -10.72 -11.98 9.65
N GLY A 138 -11.92 -12.12 9.07
CA GLY A 138 -13.19 -11.76 9.72
C GLY A 138 -13.28 -10.27 10.06
N LEU A 139 -12.68 -9.41 9.24
CA LEU A 139 -12.73 -7.96 9.42
C LEU A 139 -14.14 -7.45 9.12
N LYS A 140 -14.65 -6.56 9.97
CA LYS A 140 -15.99 -5.98 9.83
C LYS A 140 -16.02 -4.51 10.22
N VAL A 141 -17.03 -3.81 9.72
CA VAL A 141 -17.33 -2.43 10.13
C VAL A 141 -17.46 -2.36 11.65
N GLY A 142 -16.82 -1.36 12.24
CA GLY A 142 -16.75 -1.15 13.69
C GLY A 142 -15.55 -1.78 14.38
N ASP A 143 -14.79 -2.67 13.72
CA ASP A 143 -13.56 -3.22 14.28
C ASP A 143 -12.54 -2.10 14.56
N SER A 144 -11.81 -2.24 15.67
CA SER A 144 -10.81 -1.26 16.09
C SER A 144 -9.54 -1.35 15.24
N VAL A 145 -8.99 -0.19 14.92
CA VAL A 145 -7.81 -0.02 14.08
C VAL A 145 -6.81 0.86 14.81
N ALA A 146 -5.57 0.38 14.92
CA ALA A 146 -4.43 1.18 15.37
C ALA A 146 -3.45 1.42 14.21
N LEU A 147 -2.92 2.64 14.12
CA LEU A 147 -2.02 3.08 13.05
C LEU A 147 -0.68 3.55 13.66
N ASP A 148 0.43 3.09 13.09
CA ASP A 148 1.80 3.55 13.38
C ASP A 148 2.47 4.02 12.06
N ILE A 149 2.35 5.33 11.72
CA ILE A 149 2.56 5.90 10.36
C ILE A 149 3.13 7.34 10.29
#